data_AF-A0A8T9AEM2-F1
#
_entry.id   AF-A0A8T9AEM2-F1
#
_cell.length_a   1.000
_cell.length_b   1.000
_cell.length_c   1.000
_cell.angle_alpha   90.00
_cell.angle_beta   90.00
_cell.angle_gamma   90.00
#
_symmetry.space_group_name_H-M   'P 1'
#
loop_
_entity.id
_entity.type
_entity.pdbx_description
1 polymer ?
#
loop_
_entity_poly.entity_id
_entity_poly.type
_entity_poly.pdbx_seq_one_letter_code
_entity_poly.pdbx_strand_id
1 'polypeptide(L)'
;MFLLLKNLQYKNYFINKSIPMFLFLDIVFILHLLAFNSIRILMRTFILYSRGWTKPFSEKDLPGAGRIDIACRCVSAALFVSYTVRRDTRIFISLNGGEKPVALCFDGQIRKISPDERSIGLWISKTLANTFTKEWKRTDNGILYAQKSFEEILEEVKKEKCDFYLLDEEGKNIEETEIKENPAFILGDNAGIPEKEKALAEKFSEKISLGETSYLASSCISVLHWICDRKEK
;
A
#
# COMPACT_ATOMS: atom_id res chain seq x y z
N MET A 1 -4.71 -25.43 13.87
CA MET A 1 -5.88 -25.33 14.78
C MET A 1 -6.41 -26.69 15.25
N PHE A 2 -6.68 -27.65 14.35
CA PHE A 2 -7.19 -28.99 14.73
C PHE A 2 -6.21 -29.90 15.49
N LEU A 3 -4.89 -29.74 15.27
CA LEU A 3 -3.84 -30.55 15.94
C LEU A 3 -3.49 -30.07 17.36
N LEU A 4 -3.75 -28.79 17.69
CA LEU A 4 -3.50 -28.25 19.03
C LEU A 4 -4.59 -28.65 20.04
N LEU A 5 -5.82 -28.90 19.57
CA LEU A 5 -6.94 -29.32 20.42
C LEU A 5 -6.83 -30.78 20.89
N LYS A 6 -6.21 -31.68 20.11
CA LYS A 6 -6.02 -33.08 20.51
C LYS A 6 -5.01 -33.27 21.64
N ASN A 7 -4.01 -32.40 21.75
CA ASN A 7 -2.98 -32.51 22.79
C ASN A 7 -3.40 -31.94 24.16
N LEU A 8 -4.48 -31.14 24.22
CA LEU A 8 -5.00 -30.61 25.47
C LEU A 8 -5.89 -31.61 26.24
N GLN A 9 -6.38 -32.67 25.61
CA GLN A 9 -7.15 -33.72 26.30
C GLN A 9 -6.29 -34.76 27.05
N TYR A 10 -4.96 -34.81 26.84
CA TYR A 10 -4.12 -35.91 27.34
C TYR A 10 -3.14 -35.57 28.49
N LYS A 11 -3.20 -34.35 29.06
CA LYS A 11 -2.48 -34.05 30.31
C LYS A 11 -3.41 -33.47 31.36
N ASN A 12 -4.19 -34.38 31.97
CA ASN A 12 -4.60 -34.22 33.36
C ASN A 12 -3.34 -34.21 34.23
N TYR A 13 -2.80 -33.03 34.49
CA TYR A 13 -1.91 -32.80 35.62
C TYR A 13 -2.70 -32.06 36.69
N PHE A 14 -2.93 -32.78 37.78
CA PHE A 14 -3.48 -32.34 39.06
C PHE A 14 -3.11 -30.90 39.42
N ILE A 15 -4.07 -29.97 39.34
CA ILE A 15 -4.12 -28.80 40.23
C ILE A 15 -5.58 -28.57 40.61
N ASN A 16 -5.86 -28.88 41.87
CA ASN A 16 -7.12 -28.66 42.55
C ASN A 16 -7.28 -27.14 42.81
N LYS A 17 -8.02 -26.44 41.94
CA LYS A 17 -8.67 -25.14 42.20
C LYS A 17 -9.63 -24.85 41.06
N SER A 18 -10.93 -24.90 41.37
CA SER A 18 -12.02 -24.57 40.46
C SER A 18 -11.86 -23.14 39.92
N ILE A 19 -11.33 -23.00 38.70
CA ILE A 19 -11.47 -21.76 37.94
C ILE A 19 -12.96 -21.66 37.61
N PRO A 20 -13.66 -20.59 38.02
CA PRO A 20 -15.07 -20.41 37.69
C PRO A 20 -15.26 -20.50 36.17
N MET A 21 -16.22 -21.29 35.71
CA MET A 21 -16.51 -21.49 34.28
C MET A 21 -16.68 -20.16 33.51
N PHE A 22 -17.15 -19.11 34.20
CA PHE A 22 -17.25 -17.74 33.69
C PHE A 22 -15.88 -17.11 33.36
N LEU A 23 -14.86 -17.29 34.19
CA LEU A 23 -13.50 -16.78 33.91
C LEU A 23 -12.88 -17.46 32.68
N PHE A 24 -13.22 -18.72 32.41
CA PHE A 24 -12.71 -19.44 31.26
C PHE A 24 -13.32 -18.92 29.94
N LEU A 25 -14.62 -18.61 29.94
CA LEU A 25 -15.30 -17.97 28.81
C LEU A 25 -14.76 -16.56 28.53
N ASP A 26 -14.49 -15.77 29.58
CA ASP A 26 -13.92 -14.42 29.43
C ASP A 26 -12.49 -14.48 28.86
N ILE A 27 -11.67 -15.43 29.31
CA ILE A 27 -10.30 -15.61 28.78
C ILE A 27 -10.33 -16.08 27.32
N VAL A 28 -11.22 -16.99 26.94
CA VAL A 28 -11.37 -17.42 25.54
C VAL A 28 -11.89 -16.29 24.67
N PHE A 29 -12.85 -15.48 25.17
CA PHE A 29 -13.36 -14.31 24.47
C PHE A 29 -12.30 -13.23 24.32
N ILE A 30 -11.49 -12.95 25.35
CA ILE A 30 -10.36 -12.02 25.31
C ILE A 30 -9.25 -12.55 24.39
N LEU A 31 -8.93 -13.84 24.41
CA LEU A 31 -7.99 -14.45 23.46
C LEU A 31 -8.51 -14.38 22.04
N HIS A 32 -9.83 -14.54 21.82
CA HIS A 32 -10.45 -14.36 20.52
C HIS A 32 -10.43 -12.89 20.10
N LEU A 33 -10.69 -11.95 21.00
CA LEU A 33 -10.63 -10.51 20.75
C LEU A 33 -9.19 -10.02 20.49
N LEU A 34 -8.21 -10.56 21.21
CA LEU A 34 -6.78 -10.30 21.03
C LEU A 34 -6.24 -10.98 19.76
N ALA A 35 -6.76 -12.16 19.40
CA ALA A 35 -6.48 -12.80 18.12
C ALA A 35 -7.13 -12.04 16.96
N PHE A 36 -8.35 -11.53 17.12
CA PHE A 36 -9.03 -10.71 16.11
C PHE A 36 -8.37 -9.34 15.94
N ASN A 37 -7.91 -8.71 17.04
CA ASN A 37 -7.11 -7.47 17.00
C ASN A 37 -5.65 -7.68 16.55
N SER A 38 -5.19 -8.93 16.41
CA SER A 38 -3.80 -9.25 16.01
C SER A 38 -3.69 -9.93 14.65
N ILE A 39 -4.78 -10.15 13.91
CA ILE A 39 -4.65 -10.47 12.48
C ILE A 39 -4.31 -9.17 11.77
N ARG A 40 -3.05 -8.77 11.88
CA ARG A 40 -2.46 -7.79 10.98
C ARG A 40 -2.47 -8.42 9.61
N ILE A 41 -3.31 -7.91 8.72
CA ILE A 41 -3.16 -8.19 7.29
C ILE A 41 -1.88 -7.48 6.88
N LEU A 42 -0.80 -8.25 6.75
CA LEU A 42 0.45 -7.76 6.17
C LEU A 42 0.14 -7.24 4.77
N MET A 43 0.59 -6.03 4.49
CA MET A 43 0.21 -5.34 3.26
C MET A 43 1.42 -4.66 2.63
N ARG A 44 1.63 -4.96 1.35
CA ARG A 44 2.61 -4.27 0.53
C ARG A 44 2.00 -2.93 0.13
N THR A 45 2.58 -1.85 0.64
CA THR A 45 2.12 -0.49 0.35
C THR A 45 3.09 0.18 -0.60
N PHE A 46 2.57 0.77 -1.67
CA PHE A 46 3.34 1.65 -2.55
C PHE A 46 2.81 3.08 -2.42
N ILE A 47 3.70 4.07 -2.44
CA ILE A 47 3.36 5.48 -2.33
C ILE A 47 4.09 6.21 -3.46
N LEU A 48 3.34 6.63 -4.47
CA LEU A 48 3.86 7.36 -5.61
C LEU A 48 3.63 8.86 -5.41
N TYR A 49 4.71 9.64 -5.42
CA TYR A 49 4.63 11.08 -5.65
C TYR A 49 4.48 11.34 -7.15
N SER A 50 3.42 12.06 -7.54
CA SER A 50 3.15 12.39 -8.93
C SER A 50 2.79 13.87 -9.11
N ARG A 51 3.31 14.46 -10.19
CA ARG A 51 2.94 15.79 -10.68
C ARG A 51 1.68 15.77 -11.57
N GLY A 52 0.94 14.66 -11.58
CA GLY A 52 -0.33 14.52 -12.30
C GLY A 52 -1.38 15.52 -11.87
N TRP A 53 -2.29 15.85 -12.78
CA TRP A 53 -3.35 16.82 -12.54
C TRP A 53 -4.28 16.40 -11.39
N THR A 54 -4.78 17.38 -10.65
CA THR A 54 -5.72 17.19 -9.53
C THR A 54 -7.16 17.54 -9.88
N LYS A 55 -7.46 17.63 -11.18
CA LYS A 55 -8.78 17.92 -11.76
C LYS A 55 -9.11 16.92 -12.87
N PRO A 56 -10.38 16.73 -13.25
CA PRO A 56 -10.75 15.87 -14.37
C PRO A 56 -10.01 16.22 -15.67
N PHE A 57 -9.68 15.19 -16.45
CA PHE A 57 -8.94 15.28 -17.72
C PHE A 57 -9.48 14.28 -18.75
N SER A 58 -9.06 14.42 -20.00
CA SER A 58 -9.38 13.48 -21.07
C SER A 58 -8.47 12.25 -20.99
N GLU A 59 -9.03 11.04 -20.96
CA GLU A 59 -8.24 9.80 -20.91
C GLU A 59 -7.45 9.55 -22.21
N LYS A 60 -7.67 10.37 -23.24
CA LYS A 60 -6.93 10.34 -24.51
C LYS A 60 -5.56 11.02 -24.45
N ASP A 61 -5.32 11.85 -23.44
CA ASP A 61 -4.06 12.58 -23.28
C ASP A 61 -3.52 12.46 -21.84
N LEU A 62 -3.23 11.22 -21.43
CA LEU A 62 -2.64 10.93 -20.12
C LEU A 62 -1.27 11.60 -19.91
N PRO A 63 -0.37 11.66 -20.92
CA PRO A 63 0.88 12.39 -20.79
C PRO A 63 0.68 13.90 -20.57
N GLY A 64 -0.23 14.53 -21.33
CA GLY A 64 -0.55 15.95 -21.18
C GLY A 64 -1.24 16.31 -19.87
N ALA A 65 -1.92 15.34 -19.23
CA ALA A 65 -2.51 15.48 -17.90
C ALA A 65 -1.48 15.41 -16.73
N GLY A 66 -0.25 15.88 -16.96
CA GLY A 66 0.82 15.86 -15.96
C GLY A 66 1.45 14.48 -15.78
N ARG A 67 1.61 13.72 -16.87
CA ARG A 67 2.19 12.37 -16.87
C ARG A 67 1.40 11.34 -16.06
N ILE A 68 0.07 11.41 -16.10
CA ILE A 68 -0.80 10.42 -15.47
C ILE A 68 -0.62 9.02 -16.08
N ASP A 69 -0.08 8.92 -17.29
CA ASP A 69 0.36 7.65 -17.89
C ASP A 69 1.29 6.86 -16.95
N ILE A 70 2.17 7.54 -16.22
CA ILE A 70 3.06 6.92 -15.22
C ILE A 70 2.26 6.37 -14.04
N ALA A 71 1.36 7.17 -13.47
CA ALA A 71 0.51 6.72 -12.37
C ALA A 71 -0.33 5.51 -12.77
N CYS A 72 -0.85 5.49 -14.00
CA CYS A 72 -1.60 4.35 -14.53
C CYS A 72 -0.74 3.08 -14.61
N ARG A 73 0.47 3.16 -15.15
CA ARG A 73 1.40 2.02 -15.18
C ARG A 73 1.80 1.55 -13.78
N CYS A 74 1.97 2.47 -12.82
CA CYS A 74 2.25 2.11 -11.43
C CYS A 74 1.07 1.38 -10.78
N VAL A 75 -0.17 1.83 -10.99
CA VAL A 75 -1.38 1.12 -10.53
C VAL A 75 -1.47 -0.27 -11.16
N SER A 76 -1.22 -0.37 -12.48
CA SER A 76 -1.18 -1.66 -13.17
C SER A 76 -0.16 -2.61 -12.55
N ALA A 77 1.09 -2.14 -12.39
CA ALA A 77 2.20 -2.94 -11.87
C ALA A 77 2.02 -3.35 -10.40
N ALA A 78 1.37 -2.52 -9.59
CA ALA A 78 1.14 -2.80 -8.18
C ALA A 78 0.02 -3.82 -7.95
N LEU A 79 -1.06 -3.76 -8.73
CA LEU A 79 -2.28 -4.49 -8.38
C LEU A 79 -2.53 -5.72 -9.24
N PHE A 80 -2.17 -5.70 -10.53
CA PHE A 80 -2.60 -6.74 -11.44
C PHE A 80 -1.56 -7.85 -11.60
N VAL A 81 -2.03 -9.10 -11.48
CA VAL A 81 -1.34 -10.31 -11.92
C VAL A 81 -2.22 -11.04 -12.93
N SER A 82 -1.72 -12.09 -13.59
CA SER A 82 -2.34 -12.66 -14.79
C SER A 82 -3.85 -12.94 -14.73
N TYR A 83 -4.36 -13.41 -13.59
CA TYR A 83 -5.77 -13.81 -13.44
C TYR A 83 -6.49 -13.15 -12.26
N THR A 84 -5.82 -12.30 -11.48
CA THR A 84 -6.40 -11.68 -10.29
C THR A 84 -5.74 -10.35 -9.95
N VAL A 85 -6.33 -9.66 -8.97
CA VAL A 85 -5.74 -8.51 -8.32
C VAL A 85 -5.12 -8.96 -6.99
N ARG A 86 -3.93 -8.43 -6.66
CA ARG A 86 -3.25 -8.62 -5.38
C ARG A 86 -4.10 -8.05 -4.25
N ARG A 87 -4.54 -8.90 -3.30
CA ARG A 87 -5.44 -8.51 -2.20
C ARG A 87 -4.70 -7.99 -0.98
N ASP A 88 -3.42 -8.29 -0.91
CA ASP A 88 -2.40 -7.92 0.07
C ASP A 88 -1.60 -6.68 -0.36
N THR A 89 -2.06 -5.95 -1.38
CA THR A 89 -1.34 -4.79 -1.92
C THR A 89 -2.25 -3.58 -2.06
N ARG A 90 -1.69 -2.40 -1.78
CA ARG A 90 -2.29 -1.11 -2.11
C ARG A 90 -1.26 -0.14 -2.66
N ILE A 91 -1.72 0.82 -3.44
CA ILE A 91 -0.92 1.92 -3.95
C ILE A 91 -1.64 3.25 -3.72
N PHE A 92 -0.94 4.15 -3.04
CA PHE A 92 -1.31 5.56 -2.94
C PHE A 92 -0.69 6.34 -4.10
N ILE A 93 -1.50 7.15 -4.77
CA ILE A 93 -1.08 8.11 -5.78
C ILE A 93 -1.29 9.50 -5.19
N SER A 94 -0.20 10.18 -4.84
CA SER A 94 -0.22 11.58 -4.42
C SER A 94 -0.12 12.46 -5.65
N LEU A 95 -1.22 13.11 -6.03
CA LEU A 95 -1.30 14.00 -7.19
C LEU A 95 -1.08 15.45 -6.73
N ASN A 96 -0.08 16.11 -7.33
CA ASN A 96 0.41 17.43 -6.90
C ASN A 96 0.45 18.45 -8.06
N GLY A 97 -0.19 18.17 -9.20
CA GLY A 97 -0.16 19.01 -10.41
C GLY A 97 -1.19 20.15 -10.46
N GLY A 98 -1.88 20.45 -9.38
CA GLY A 98 -2.87 21.54 -9.32
C GLY A 98 -2.81 22.32 -8.00
N GLU A 99 -3.79 23.20 -7.75
CA GLU A 99 -3.74 24.14 -6.61
C GLU A 99 -3.65 23.45 -5.24
N LYS A 100 -4.30 22.30 -5.10
CA LYS A 100 -4.36 21.52 -3.87
C LYS A 100 -3.98 20.08 -4.18
N PRO A 101 -3.14 19.44 -3.33
CA PRO A 101 -2.81 18.04 -3.49
C PRO A 101 -4.02 17.17 -3.18
N VAL A 102 -4.14 16.07 -3.91
CA VAL A 102 -5.16 15.05 -3.67
C VAL A 102 -4.51 13.67 -3.67
N ALA A 103 -5.10 12.78 -2.92
CA ALA A 103 -4.63 11.41 -2.77
C ALA A 103 -5.68 10.46 -3.33
N LEU A 104 -5.24 9.52 -4.16
CA LEU A 104 -6.01 8.35 -4.56
C LEU A 104 -5.36 7.11 -3.97
N CYS A 105 -6.14 6.12 -3.58
CA CYS A 105 -5.63 4.82 -3.15
C CYS A 105 -6.38 3.70 -3.86
N PHE A 106 -5.61 2.84 -4.54
CA PHE A 106 -6.09 1.65 -5.19
C PHE A 106 -5.61 0.45 -4.38
N ASP A 107 -6.53 -0.40 -3.96
CA ASP A 107 -6.22 -1.61 -3.18
C ASP A 107 -6.85 -2.84 -3.81
N GLY A 108 -6.67 -3.98 -3.14
CA GLY A 108 -7.28 -5.24 -3.56
C GLY A 108 -8.79 -5.21 -3.72
N GLN A 109 -9.53 -4.17 -3.33
CA GLN A 109 -10.99 -4.12 -3.46
C GLN A 109 -11.47 -3.48 -4.77
N ILE A 110 -10.56 -3.05 -5.65
CA ILE A 110 -10.94 -2.50 -6.96
C ILE A 110 -11.78 -3.49 -7.77
N ARG A 111 -12.75 -2.96 -8.53
CA ARG A 111 -13.65 -3.73 -9.41
C ARG A 111 -13.88 -2.98 -10.70
N LYS A 112 -14.06 -3.70 -11.81
CA LYS A 112 -14.37 -3.10 -13.14
C LYS A 112 -13.30 -2.12 -13.64
N ILE A 113 -12.05 -2.31 -13.22
CA ILE A 113 -10.88 -1.59 -13.71
C ILE A 113 -10.00 -2.62 -14.43
N SER A 114 -9.67 -2.36 -15.69
CA SER A 114 -8.71 -3.14 -16.47
C SER A 114 -7.29 -2.63 -16.24
N PRO A 115 -6.24 -3.46 -16.43
CA PRO A 115 -4.84 -3.06 -16.20
C PRO A 115 -4.30 -2.04 -17.21
N ASP A 116 -4.99 -1.80 -18.33
CA ASP A 116 -4.53 -0.87 -19.35
C ASP A 116 -4.59 0.59 -18.88
N GLU A 117 -3.65 1.42 -19.38
CA GLU A 117 -3.51 2.82 -18.96
C GLU A 117 -4.79 3.63 -19.19
N ARG A 118 -5.50 3.37 -20.28
CA ARG A 118 -6.70 4.12 -20.64
C ARG A 118 -7.84 3.85 -19.66
N SER A 119 -8.07 2.59 -19.29
CA SER A 119 -9.06 2.21 -18.29
C SER A 119 -8.74 2.83 -16.93
N ILE A 120 -7.49 2.71 -16.47
CA ILE A 120 -7.07 3.27 -15.17
C ILE A 120 -7.20 4.81 -15.21
N GLY A 121 -6.71 5.46 -16.26
CA GLY A 121 -6.78 6.90 -16.46
C GLY A 121 -8.22 7.44 -16.49
N LEU A 122 -9.14 6.72 -17.15
CA LEU A 122 -10.56 7.04 -17.14
C LEU A 122 -11.12 7.04 -15.72
N TRP A 123 -10.78 6.04 -14.90
CA TRP A 123 -11.26 5.95 -13.53
C TRP A 123 -10.60 6.96 -12.60
N ILE A 124 -9.33 7.30 -12.81
CA ILE A 124 -8.68 8.44 -12.12
C ILE A 124 -9.45 9.72 -12.44
N SER A 125 -9.67 10.03 -13.73
CA SER A 125 -10.39 11.25 -14.15
C SER A 125 -11.81 11.32 -13.58
N LYS A 126 -12.56 10.22 -13.63
CA LYS A 126 -13.90 10.13 -13.00
C LYS A 126 -13.85 10.33 -11.49
N THR A 127 -12.82 9.80 -10.81
CA THR A 127 -12.66 9.98 -9.37
C THR A 127 -12.37 11.45 -9.03
N LEU A 128 -11.53 12.12 -9.82
CA LEU A 128 -11.22 13.54 -9.68
C LEU A 128 -12.42 14.47 -9.91
N ALA A 129 -13.53 13.99 -10.48
CA ALA A 129 -14.76 14.76 -10.62
C ALA A 129 -15.60 14.83 -9.33
N ASN A 130 -15.25 14.07 -8.30
CA ASN A 130 -15.93 14.09 -7.00
C ASN A 130 -15.50 15.29 -6.15
N THR A 131 -16.28 15.59 -5.11
CA THR A 131 -15.87 16.57 -4.08
C THR A 131 -14.92 15.94 -3.08
N PHE A 132 -13.68 16.45 -3.05
CA PHE A 132 -12.62 16.01 -2.14
C PHE A 132 -12.78 16.67 -0.76
N THR A 133 -12.65 15.86 0.29
CA THR A 133 -12.59 16.30 1.70
C THR A 133 -11.39 15.64 2.37
N LYS A 134 -11.08 16.01 3.62
CA LYS A 134 -9.97 15.41 4.38
C LYS A 134 -10.20 13.95 4.76
N GLU A 135 -11.45 13.49 4.74
CA GLU A 135 -11.85 12.11 5.00
C GLU A 135 -11.71 11.25 3.74
N TRP A 136 -11.28 10.00 3.93
CA TRP A 136 -11.27 9.00 2.86
C TRP A 136 -12.70 8.61 2.48
N LYS A 137 -13.04 8.82 1.22
CA LYS A 137 -14.26 8.30 0.59
C LYS A 137 -13.91 7.18 -0.37
N ARG A 138 -14.83 6.23 -0.55
CA ARG A 138 -14.66 5.11 -1.50
C ARG A 138 -15.68 5.23 -2.62
N THR A 139 -15.22 5.10 -3.86
CA THR A 139 -16.08 5.01 -5.03
C THR A 139 -16.68 3.60 -5.17
N ASP A 140 -17.74 3.44 -5.98
CA ASP A 140 -18.37 2.14 -6.23
C ASP A 140 -17.43 1.10 -6.86
N ASN A 141 -16.42 1.56 -7.60
CA ASN A 141 -15.39 0.71 -8.20
C ASN A 141 -14.19 0.46 -7.26
N GLY A 142 -14.27 0.90 -6.01
CA GLY A 142 -13.32 0.57 -4.96
C GLY A 142 -12.12 1.52 -4.84
N ILE A 143 -12.10 2.66 -5.52
CA ILE A 143 -11.00 3.63 -5.40
C ILE A 143 -11.26 4.50 -4.17
N LEU A 144 -10.27 4.60 -3.29
CA LEU A 144 -10.28 5.54 -2.19
C LEU A 144 -9.75 6.90 -2.64
N TYR A 145 -10.36 7.98 -2.18
CA TYR A 145 -9.90 9.34 -2.49
C TYR A 145 -10.09 10.31 -1.32
N ALA A 146 -9.16 11.25 -1.17
CA ALA A 146 -9.18 12.30 -0.15
C ALA A 146 -8.31 13.50 -0.55
N GLN A 147 -8.57 14.67 0.02
CA GLN A 147 -7.72 15.86 -0.12
C GLN A 147 -6.54 15.78 0.87
N LYS A 148 -5.53 15.00 0.54
CA LYS A 148 -4.34 14.80 1.38
C LYS A 148 -3.07 15.15 0.63
N SER A 149 -2.13 15.79 1.34
CA SER A 149 -0.76 15.99 0.90
C SER A 149 0.03 14.69 0.94
N PHE A 150 1.19 14.68 0.29
CA PHE A 150 2.14 13.58 0.38
C PHE A 150 2.55 13.28 1.82
N GLU A 151 2.80 14.31 2.63
CA GLU A 151 3.10 14.21 4.06
C GLU A 151 1.99 13.54 4.85
N GLU A 152 0.74 13.98 4.64
CA GLU A 152 -0.43 13.40 5.32
C GLU A 152 -0.59 11.89 4.99
N ILE A 153 -0.27 11.47 3.75
CA ILE A 153 -0.27 10.05 3.37
C ILE A 153 0.80 9.28 4.15
N LEU A 154 2.04 9.79 4.21
CA LEU A 154 3.14 9.14 4.93
C LEU A 154 2.80 8.99 6.42
N GLU A 155 2.25 10.03 7.04
CA GLU A 155 1.84 10.01 8.45
C GLU A 155 0.72 9.01 8.73
N GLU A 156 -0.24 8.86 7.82
CA GLU A 156 -1.32 7.87 7.95
C GLU A 156 -0.79 6.45 7.82
N VAL A 157 0.03 6.17 6.80
CA VAL A 157 0.64 4.85 6.62
C VAL A 157 1.54 4.50 7.80
N LYS A 158 2.22 5.47 8.41
CA LYS A 158 3.05 5.25 9.60
C LYS A 158 2.26 4.72 10.80
N LYS A 159 1.00 5.14 10.96
CA LYS A 159 0.13 4.66 12.05
C LYS A 159 -0.16 3.15 11.96
N GLU A 160 0.00 2.56 10.78
CA GLU A 160 -0.21 1.14 10.53
C GLU A 160 1.00 0.26 10.91
N LYS A 161 2.10 0.88 11.36
CA LYS A 161 3.39 0.24 11.69
C LYS A 161 3.96 -0.53 10.48
N CYS A 162 4.08 0.16 9.35
CA CYS A 162 4.81 -0.29 8.18
C CYS A 162 6.30 0.06 8.28
N ASP A 163 7.14 -0.73 7.62
CA ASP A 163 8.57 -0.43 7.43
C ASP A 163 8.73 0.33 6.12
N PHE A 164 9.19 1.58 6.17
CA PHE A 164 9.29 2.43 4.99
C PHE A 164 10.63 2.29 4.28
N TYR A 165 10.55 2.26 2.95
CA TYR A 165 11.70 2.17 2.07
C TYR A 165 11.58 3.23 0.97
N LEU A 166 12.53 4.16 0.91
CA LEU A 166 12.59 5.17 -0.14
C LEU A 166 13.49 4.66 -1.26
N LEU A 167 12.94 4.57 -2.47
CA LEU A 167 13.73 4.19 -3.63
C LEU A 167 14.57 5.37 -4.11
N ASP A 168 15.87 5.12 -4.19
CA ASP A 168 16.88 6.10 -4.56
C ASP A 168 18.12 5.37 -5.09
N GLU A 169 18.67 5.81 -6.20
CA GLU A 169 19.82 5.16 -6.85
C GLU A 169 21.06 5.11 -5.93
N GLU A 170 21.22 6.08 -5.03
CA GLU A 170 22.30 6.17 -4.03
C GLU A 170 21.93 5.45 -2.71
N GLY A 171 20.79 4.77 -2.66
CA GLY A 171 20.36 3.98 -1.52
C GLY A 171 21.19 2.70 -1.32
N LYS A 172 20.98 2.03 -0.19
CA LYS A 172 21.59 0.73 0.08
C LYS A 172 21.11 -0.30 -0.95
N ASN A 173 22.01 -1.13 -1.48
CA ASN A 173 21.63 -2.16 -2.45
C ASN A 173 20.52 -3.06 -1.89
N ILE A 174 19.46 -3.26 -2.69
CA ILE A 174 18.31 -4.08 -2.31
C ILE A 174 18.69 -5.54 -2.00
N GLU A 175 19.74 -6.08 -2.62
CA GLU A 175 20.24 -7.43 -2.37
C GLU A 175 20.84 -7.58 -0.97
N GLU A 176 21.34 -6.49 -0.39
CA GLU A 176 21.89 -6.42 0.97
C GLU A 176 20.84 -5.97 2.00
N THR A 177 19.61 -5.72 1.56
CA THR A 177 18.55 -5.15 2.38
C THR A 177 17.47 -6.19 2.68
N GLU A 178 17.24 -6.43 3.97
CA GLU A 178 16.15 -7.30 4.41
C GLU A 178 14.82 -6.54 4.41
N ILE A 179 14.10 -6.59 3.28
CA ILE A 179 12.70 -6.13 3.22
C ILE A 179 11.83 -6.89 4.23
N LYS A 180 11.21 -6.15 5.16
CA LYS A 180 10.31 -6.66 6.20
C LYS A 180 8.92 -7.02 5.66
N GLU A 181 8.13 -7.71 6.48
CA GLU A 181 6.84 -8.31 6.09
C GLU A 181 5.73 -7.29 5.77
N ASN A 182 5.78 -6.05 6.29
CA ASN A 182 4.78 -5.01 6.06
C ASN A 182 5.40 -3.75 5.42
N PRO A 183 5.93 -3.84 4.18
CA PRO A 183 6.74 -2.79 3.60
C PRO A 183 5.89 -1.65 3.01
N ALA A 184 6.38 -0.42 3.14
CA ALA A 184 5.86 0.78 2.48
C ALA A 184 6.94 1.40 1.57
N PHE A 185 6.84 1.18 0.27
CA PHE A 185 7.79 1.67 -0.72
C PHE A 185 7.39 3.05 -1.24
N ILE A 186 8.31 4.01 -1.16
CA ILE A 186 8.13 5.38 -1.61
C ILE A 186 8.86 5.58 -2.94
N LEU A 187 8.15 6.15 -3.92
CA LEU A 187 8.57 6.26 -5.32
C LEU A 187 8.28 7.67 -5.84
N GLY A 188 9.14 8.19 -6.71
CA GLY A 188 8.86 9.38 -7.52
C GLY A 188 8.31 9.04 -8.91
N ASP A 189 7.76 10.05 -9.60
CA ASP A 189 7.45 9.95 -11.03
C ASP A 189 8.71 10.12 -11.90
N ASN A 190 8.57 10.46 -13.19
CA ASN A 190 9.69 10.65 -14.11
C ASN A 190 10.70 11.76 -13.73
N ALA A 191 10.33 12.68 -12.85
CA ALA A 191 11.22 13.73 -12.35
C ALA A 191 11.54 13.52 -10.86
N GLY A 192 11.34 12.31 -10.35
CA GLY A 192 11.62 11.96 -8.96
C GLY A 192 10.70 12.67 -7.96
N ILE A 193 11.04 12.56 -6.68
CA ILE A 193 10.38 13.27 -5.59
C ILE A 193 11.10 14.62 -5.42
N PRO A 194 10.38 15.76 -5.37
CA PRO A 194 11.05 17.05 -5.14
C PRO A 194 11.77 17.08 -3.80
N GLU A 195 12.87 17.84 -3.71
CA GLU A 195 13.78 17.84 -2.56
C GLU A 195 13.11 18.01 -1.20
N LYS A 196 12.10 18.88 -1.10
CA LYS A 196 11.36 19.11 0.15
C LYS A 196 10.63 17.85 0.61
N GLU A 197 9.89 17.21 -0.30
CA GLU A 197 9.14 15.98 -0.03
C GLU A 197 10.07 14.77 0.11
N LYS A 198 11.21 14.77 -0.57
CA LYS A 198 12.26 13.74 -0.45
C LYS A 198 12.90 13.79 0.94
N ALA A 199 13.34 14.96 1.39
CA ALA A 199 13.89 15.16 2.73
C ALA A 199 12.89 14.84 3.85
N LEU A 200 11.58 14.99 3.57
CA LEU A 200 10.53 14.50 4.47
C LEU A 200 10.50 12.96 4.47
N ALA A 201 10.39 12.32 3.30
CA ALA A 201 10.35 10.87 3.16
C ALA A 201 11.54 10.18 3.82
N GLU A 202 12.76 10.72 3.64
CA GLU A 202 14.01 10.21 4.24
C GLU A 202 13.94 10.10 5.77
N LYS A 203 13.17 10.96 6.46
CA LYS A 203 13.00 10.88 7.92
C LYS A 203 12.18 9.67 8.37
N PHE A 204 11.44 9.05 7.46
CA PHE A 204 10.57 7.91 7.76
C PHE A 204 11.15 6.58 7.28
N SER A 205 12.10 6.60 6.36
CA SER A 205 12.44 5.44 5.52
C SER A 205 13.93 5.10 5.48
N GLU A 206 14.24 3.82 5.30
CA GLU A 206 15.56 3.39 4.82
C GLU A 206 15.66 3.66 3.30
N LYS A 207 16.75 4.30 2.85
CA LYS A 207 17.01 4.47 1.41
C LYS A 207 17.50 3.16 0.81
N ILE A 208 16.86 2.71 -0.26
CA ILE A 208 17.19 1.47 -0.98
C ILE A 208 17.37 1.72 -2.47
N SER A 209 18.28 0.98 -3.09
CA SER A 209 18.60 1.05 -4.51
C SER A 209 18.34 -0.29 -5.20
N LEU A 210 17.71 -0.24 -6.37
CA LEU A 210 17.55 -1.41 -7.27
C LEU A 210 18.72 -1.52 -8.28
N GLY A 211 19.80 -0.76 -8.06
CA GLY A 211 20.97 -0.68 -8.91
C GLY A 211 21.17 0.74 -9.50
N GLU A 212 22.25 0.91 -10.26
CA GLU A 212 22.66 2.21 -10.82
C GLU A 212 21.77 2.69 -11.99
N THR A 213 20.95 1.79 -12.54
CA THR A 213 20.04 2.14 -13.65
C THR A 213 18.81 2.86 -13.11
N SER A 214 18.53 4.05 -13.63
CA SER A 214 17.29 4.76 -13.34
C SER A 214 16.11 4.12 -14.08
N TYR A 215 15.34 3.30 -13.36
CA TYR A 215 14.22 2.56 -13.90
C TYR A 215 12.92 3.37 -13.89
N LEU A 216 11.97 2.97 -14.73
CA LEU A 216 10.59 3.46 -14.63
C LEU A 216 10.01 3.04 -13.27
N ALA A 217 9.25 3.95 -12.63
CA ALA A 217 8.61 3.67 -11.33
C ALA A 217 7.75 2.38 -11.34
N SER A 218 7.05 2.10 -12.44
CA SER A 218 6.28 0.86 -12.61
C SER A 218 7.17 -0.39 -12.64
N SER A 219 8.35 -0.30 -13.26
CA SER A 219 9.33 -1.40 -13.27
C SER A 219 9.89 -1.65 -11.89
N CYS A 220 10.17 -0.59 -11.12
CA CYS A 220 10.59 -0.72 -9.71
C CYS A 220 9.54 -1.48 -8.90
N ILE A 221 8.26 -1.14 -9.05
CA ILE A 221 7.14 -1.86 -8.40
C ILE A 221 7.14 -3.35 -8.76
N SER A 222 7.29 -3.68 -10.05
CA SER A 222 7.33 -5.09 -10.49
C SER A 222 8.51 -5.86 -9.89
N VAL A 223 9.70 -5.25 -9.82
CA VAL A 223 10.89 -5.86 -9.20
C VAL A 223 10.66 -6.07 -7.70
N LEU A 224 10.15 -5.07 -6.99
CA LEU A 224 9.87 -5.18 -5.55
C LEU A 224 8.84 -6.26 -5.25
N HIS A 225 7.79 -6.39 -6.08
CA HIS A 225 6.87 -7.51 -5.98
C HIS A 225 7.56 -8.85 -6.15
N TRP A 226 8.42 -8.99 -7.16
CA TRP A 226 9.17 -10.23 -7.38
C TRP A 226 10.08 -10.58 -6.20
N ILE A 227 10.73 -9.58 -5.59
CA ILE A 227 11.55 -9.76 -4.37
C ILE A 227 10.69 -10.25 -3.20
N CYS A 228 9.54 -9.61 -2.95
CA CYS A 228 8.64 -9.99 -1.86
C CYS A 228 8.04 -11.39 -2.09
N ASP A 229 7.58 -11.69 -3.31
CA ASP A 229 7.00 -12.99 -3.68
C ASP A 229 8.01 -14.14 -3.51
N ARG A 230 9.32 -13.87 -3.64
CA ARG A 230 10.37 -14.88 -3.40
C ARG A 230 10.59 -15.21 -1.94
N LYS A 231 10.28 -14.30 -1.01
CA LYS A 231 10.45 -14.51 0.44
C LYS A 231 9.28 -15.27 1.07
N GLU A 232 8.11 -15.25 0.44
CA GLU A 232 6.90 -15.94 0.93
C GLU A 232 6.88 -17.45 0.61
N LYS A 233 7.89 -17.95 -0.11
CA LYS A 233 8.11 -19.37 -0.38
C LYS A 233 9.01 -20.01 0.66
#